data_AF-A0A357TEH4-F1
#
_entry.id   AF-A0A357TEH4-F1
#
_cell.length_a   1.000
_cell.length_b   1.000
_cell.length_c   1.000
_cell.angle_alpha   90.00
_cell.angle_beta   90.00
_cell.angle_gamma   90.00
#
_symmetry.space_group_name_H-M   'P 1'
#
loop_
_entity.id
_entity.type
_entity.pdbx_description
1 polymer ?
#
loop_
_entity_poly.entity_id
_entity_poly.type
_entity_poly.pdbx_seq_one_letter_code
_entity_poly.pdbx_strand_id
1 'polypeptide(L)'
;EPAKPLKLVRNHAEKLVGKEALGQALVSATLQTQLQRNIEIYELNIKNWNSSKMPQTFIKNQVIFGPPPTAKILEDHLKKEFDLK
;
A
#
# COMPACT_ATOMS: atom_id res chain seq x y z
N GLU A 1 12.63 11.41 -2.25
CA GLU A 1 12.14 12.49 -1.36
C GLU A 1 12.69 12.27 0.05
N PRO A 2 13.06 13.32 0.79
CA PRO A 2 13.39 13.19 2.21
C PRO A 2 12.13 12.83 3.01
N ALA A 3 12.29 12.00 4.03
CA ALA A 3 11.18 11.61 4.90
C ALA A 3 10.58 12.84 5.60
N LYS A 4 9.25 12.96 5.59
CA LYS A 4 8.55 14.03 6.32
C LYS A 4 8.78 13.86 7.83
N PRO A 5 9.00 14.95 8.60
CA PRO A 5 9.13 14.86 10.05
C PRO A 5 7.94 14.15 10.70
N LEU A 6 8.21 13.19 11.59
CA LEU A 6 7.16 12.38 12.25
C LEU A 6 6.10 13.23 12.96
N LYS A 7 6.52 14.34 13.57
CA LYS A 7 5.61 15.29 14.23
C LYS A 7 4.58 15.87 13.25
N LEU A 8 4.99 16.22 12.03
CA LEU A 8 4.09 16.75 11.00
C LEU A 8 3.13 15.67 10.50
N VAL A 9 3.62 14.46 10.30
CA VAL A 9 2.80 13.31 9.89
C VAL A 9 1.75 13.00 10.95
N ARG A 10 2.14 12.94 12.23
CA ARG A 10 1.22 12.72 13.35
C ARG A 10 0.19 13.82 13.46
N ASN A 11 0.59 15.09 13.44
CA ASN A 11 -0.34 16.22 13.50
C ASN A 11 -1.36 16.20 12.36
N HIS A 12 -0.96 15.80 11.15
CA HIS A 12 -1.88 15.66 10.03
C HIS A 12 -2.85 14.49 10.24
N ALA A 13 -2.36 13.33 10.66
CA ALA A 13 -3.19 12.16 10.95
C ALA A 13 -4.21 12.46 12.07
N GLU A 14 -3.80 13.14 13.15
CA GLU A 14 -4.70 13.54 14.24
C GLU A 14 -5.85 14.42 13.74
N LYS A 15 -5.61 15.29 12.75
CA LYS A 15 -6.66 16.11 12.13
C LYS A 15 -7.64 15.30 11.27
N LEU A 16 -7.20 14.18 10.69
CA LEU A 16 -8.04 13.35 9.82
C LEU A 16 -8.92 12.37 10.61
N VAL A 17 -8.35 11.72 11.62
CA VAL A 17 -9.03 10.62 12.33
C VAL A 17 -9.31 10.92 13.79
N GLY A 18 -8.84 12.06 14.31
CA GLY A 18 -8.94 12.42 15.73
C GLY A 18 -7.77 11.87 16.56
N LYS A 19 -7.37 12.64 17.57
CA LYS A 19 -6.23 12.32 18.44
C LYS A 19 -6.42 11.02 19.23
N GLU A 20 -7.62 10.79 19.76
CA GLU A 20 -7.92 9.61 20.58
C GLU A 20 -7.88 8.32 19.76
N ALA A 21 -8.61 8.26 18.64
CA ALA A 21 -8.61 7.11 17.75
C ALA A 21 -7.21 6.81 17.20
N LEU A 22 -6.44 7.85 16.83
CA LEU A 22 -5.05 7.65 16.41
C LEU A 22 -4.20 7.06 17.54
N GLY A 23 -4.34 7.58 18.77
CA GLY A 23 -3.63 7.09 19.94
C GLY A 23 -3.90 5.61 20.20
N GLN A 24 -5.17 5.20 20.17
CA GLN A 24 -5.58 3.80 20.34
C GLN A 24 -5.03 2.90 19.23
N ALA A 25 -5.09 3.35 17.98
CA ALA A 25 -4.57 2.60 16.84
C ALA A 25 -3.05 2.37 16.95
N LEU A 26 -2.28 3.39 17.35
CA LEU A 26 -0.82 3.31 17.44
C LEU A 26 -0.31 2.29 18.46
N VAL A 27 -1.07 2.05 19.54
CA VAL A 27 -0.74 1.04 20.57
C VAL A 27 -1.42 -0.30 20.33
N SER A 28 -2.21 -0.44 19.26
CA SER A 28 -2.93 -1.68 18.95
C SER A 28 -1.96 -2.77 18.52
N ALA A 29 -1.90 -3.86 19.28
CA ALA A 29 -1.13 -5.04 18.91
C ALA A 29 -1.57 -5.59 17.55
N THR A 30 -2.87 -5.60 17.26
CA THR A 30 -3.42 -6.05 15.98
C THR A 30 -2.89 -5.22 14.81
N LEU A 31 -2.83 -3.89 14.97
CA LEU A 31 -2.26 -3.03 13.93
C LEU A 31 -0.76 -3.30 13.73
N GLN A 32 0.00 -3.45 14.81
CA GLN A 32 1.43 -3.76 14.74
C GLN A 32 1.69 -5.10 14.03
N THR A 33 0.91 -6.14 14.36
CA THR A 33 0.98 -7.43 13.67
C THR A 33 0.64 -7.31 12.19
N GLN A 34 -0.39 -6.55 11.83
CA GLN A 34 -0.76 -6.32 10.42
C GLN A 34 0.35 -5.58 9.66
N LEU A 35 0.99 -4.57 10.28
CA LEU A 35 2.11 -3.84 9.67
C LEU A 35 3.30 -4.75 9.42
N GLN A 36 3.67 -5.59 10.40
CA GLN A 36 4.73 -6.58 10.23
C GLN A 36 4.41 -7.55 9.09
N ARG A 37 3.16 -8.02 9.02
CA ARG A 37 2.72 -8.91 7.92
C ARG A 37 2.79 -8.24 6.56
N ASN A 38 2.45 -6.96 6.47
CA ASN A 38 2.56 -6.18 5.22
C ASN A 38 4.02 -6.06 4.76
N ILE A 39 4.96 -5.89 5.70
CA ILE A 39 6.41 -5.85 5.40
C ILE A 39 6.87 -7.21 4.88
N GLU A 40 6.51 -8.30 5.55
CA GLU A 40 6.85 -9.67 5.11
C GLU A 40 6.33 -9.97 3.70
N ILE A 41 5.07 -9.61 3.40
CA ILE A 41 4.50 -9.81 2.08
C ILE A 41 5.27 -9.00 1.02
N TYR A 42 5.61 -7.75 1.32
CA TYR A 42 6.41 -6.92 0.42
C TYR A 42 7.78 -7.56 0.10
N GLU A 43 8.48 -8.06 1.13
CA GLU A 43 9.77 -8.75 0.95
C GLU A 43 9.62 -10.04 0.13
N LEU A 44 8.58 -10.83 0.40
CA LEU A 44 8.28 -12.03 -0.39
C LEU A 44 7.96 -11.70 -1.85
N ASN A 45 7.23 -10.61 -2.12
CA ASN A 45 6.91 -10.19 -3.47
C ASN A 45 8.16 -9.77 -4.25
N ILE A 46 9.09 -9.06 -3.61
CA ILE A 46 10.39 -8.73 -4.21
C ILE A 46 11.13 -10.00 -4.60
N LYS A 47 11.18 -10.99 -3.69
CA LYS A 47 11.87 -12.26 -3.94
C LYS A 47 11.24 -13.05 -5.09
N ASN A 48 9.92 -13.10 -5.15
CA ASN A 48 9.19 -13.93 -6.13
C ASN A 48 9.14 -13.32 -7.54
N TRP A 49 9.15 -11.99 -7.66
CA TRP A 49 8.99 -11.29 -8.95
C TRP A 49 10.15 -10.35 -9.32
N ASN A 50 11.22 -10.32 -8.53
CA ASN A 50 12.44 -9.54 -8.77
C ASN A 50 12.19 -8.04 -9.01
N SER A 51 11.18 -7.47 -8.35
CA SER A 51 10.79 -6.06 -8.49
C SER A 51 10.33 -5.48 -7.16
N SER A 52 10.86 -4.32 -6.82
CA SER A 52 10.48 -3.52 -5.64
C SER A 52 9.66 -2.28 -6.00
N LYS A 53 9.25 -2.14 -7.27
CA LYS A 53 8.48 -0.98 -7.73
C LYS A 53 7.10 -0.95 -7.07
N MET A 54 6.72 0.22 -6.56
CA MET A 54 5.45 0.48 -5.90
C MET A 54 4.61 1.49 -6.71
N PRO A 55 3.26 1.45 -6.66
CA PRO A 55 2.44 0.43 -5.99
C PRO A 55 2.59 -0.97 -6.63
N GLN A 56 2.25 -2.00 -5.85
CA GLN A 56 2.11 -3.39 -6.33
C GLN A 56 0.61 -3.72 -6.32
N THR A 57 0.04 -4.02 -7.49
CA THR A 57 -1.39 -4.38 -7.62
C THR A 57 -1.52 -5.85 -7.96
N PHE A 58 -2.22 -6.62 -7.12
CA PHE A 58 -2.47 -8.05 -7.32
C PHE A 58 -3.86 -8.25 -7.92
N ILE A 59 -3.93 -8.88 -9.09
CA ILE A 59 -5.17 -9.25 -9.76
C ILE A 59 -5.09 -10.74 -10.07
N LYS A 60 -5.93 -11.55 -9.41
CA LYS A 60 -5.86 -13.02 -9.47
C LYS A 60 -4.44 -13.50 -9.14
N ASN A 61 -3.75 -14.12 -10.10
CA ASN A 61 -2.40 -14.66 -9.95
C ASN A 61 -1.32 -13.77 -10.59
N GLN A 62 -1.68 -12.55 -11.01
CA GLN A 62 -0.77 -11.59 -11.64
C GLN A 62 -0.49 -10.41 -10.70
N VAL A 63 0.69 -9.83 -10.88
CA VAL A 63 1.12 -8.61 -10.19
C VAL A 63 1.54 -7.55 -11.19
N ILE A 64 1.03 -6.34 -10.99
CA ILE A 64 1.39 -5.14 -11.76
C ILE A 64 2.25 -4.25 -10.85
N PHE A 65 3.44 -3.92 -11.32
CA PHE A 65 4.44 -3.15 -10.56
C PHE A 65 4.55 -1.70 -11.03
N GLY A 66 4.66 -0.80 -10.05
CA GLY A 66 4.80 0.62 -10.30
C GLY A 66 3.45 1.31 -10.53
N PRO A 67 3.43 2.65 -10.57
CA PRO A 67 2.21 3.33 -10.99
C PRO A 67 1.98 2.97 -12.46
N PRO A 68 0.75 2.58 -12.84
CA PRO A 68 0.41 2.52 -14.25
C PRO A 68 0.67 3.93 -14.82
N PRO A 69 1.33 4.07 -15.99
CA PRO A 69 1.74 5.38 -16.50
C PRO A 69 0.56 6.34 -16.67
N THR A 70 -0.66 5.80 -16.81
CA THR A 70 -1.93 6.54 -16.81
C THR A 70 -3.05 5.69 -16.22
N ALA A 71 -4.14 6.34 -15.79
CA ALA A 71 -5.37 5.66 -15.36
C ALA A 71 -5.96 4.75 -16.45
N LYS A 72 -5.83 5.14 -17.72
CA LYS A 72 -6.28 4.34 -18.87
C LYS A 72 -5.53 3.01 -18.98
N ILE A 73 -4.22 3.00 -18.76
CA ILE A 73 -3.43 1.76 -18.80
C ILE A 73 -3.85 0.79 -17.69
N LEU A 74 -4.22 1.32 -16.51
CA LEU A 74 -4.78 0.50 -15.44
C LEU A 74 -6.16 -0.07 -15.83
N GLU A 75 -7.04 0.78 -16.38
CA GLU A 75 -8.37 0.38 -16.84
C GLU A 75 -8.30 -0.71 -17.91
N ASP A 76 -7.44 -0.55 -18.91
CA ASP A 76 -7.24 -1.53 -19.99
C ASP A 76 -6.72 -2.88 -19.44
N HIS A 77 -5.80 -2.84 -18.46
CA HIS A 77 -5.35 -4.05 -17.75
C HIS A 77 -6.48 -4.72 -16.98
N LEU A 78 -7.27 -3.95 -16.23
CA LEU A 78 -8.39 -4.48 -15.47
C LEU A 78 -9.44 -5.11 -16.39
N LYS A 79 -9.79 -4.44 -17.50
CA LYS A 79 -10.72 -4.99 -18.49
C LYS A 79 -10.23 -6.32 -19.05
N LYS A 80 -8.96 -6.41 -19.42
CA LYS A 80 -8.35 -7.65 -19.90
C LYS A 80 -8.36 -8.75 -18.86
N GLU A 81 -7.95 -8.46 -17.62
CA GLU A 81 -7.85 -9.48 -16.56
C GLU A 81 -9.22 -9.99 -16.06
N PHE A 82 -10.27 -9.17 -16.19
CA PHE A 82 -11.63 -9.50 -15.77
C PHE A 82 -12.58 -9.85 -16.93
N ASP A 83 -12.08 -9.98 -18.17
CA ASP A 83 -12.88 -10.22 -19.38
C ASP A 83 -14.05 -9.21 -19.56
N LEU A 84 -13.80 -7.94 -19.22
CA LEU A 84 -14.76 -6.85 -19.32
C LEU A 84 -14.62 -6.13 -20.67
N LYS A 85 -15.73 -5.65 -21.22
CA LYS A 85 -15.79 -4.88 -22.47
C LYS A 85 -15.42 -3.41 -22.27
#